data_AF-A0A356QDZ5-F1
#
_entry.id   AF-A0A356QDZ5-F1
#
_cell.length_a   1.000
_cell.length_b   1.000
_cell.length_c   1.000
_cell.angle_alpha   90.00
_cell.angle_beta   90.00
_cell.angle_gamma   90.00
#
_symmetry.space_group_name_H-M   'P 1'
#
loop_
_entity.id
_entity.type
_entity.pdbx_description
1 polymer ?
#
loop_
_entity_poly.entity_id
_entity_poly.type
_entity_poly.pdbx_seq_one_letter_code
_entity_poly.pdbx_strand_id
1 'polypeptide(L)'
;MQQRKAVMDITNMVRASSMSNHRCQDLVKRAEKVANDTDKESRLKAQLCKACHYFDRIGGQAFTMRPCMSCGSEEQYSSTATDVLCMSCAKDGDLCKRCGGDLEMRAKRRTWPQPKADF
;
A
#
# COMPACT_ATOMS: atom_id res chain seq x y z
N MET A 1 10.83 -3.37 27.80
CA MET A 1 9.98 -2.17 27.93
C MET A 1 8.71 -2.60 28.64
N GLN A 2 8.39 -2.06 29.82
CA GLN A 2 7.17 -2.40 30.56
C GLN A 2 6.15 -1.27 30.39
N GLN A 3 4.91 -1.60 30.02
CA GLN A 3 3.85 -0.61 29.89
C GLN A 3 3.25 -0.26 31.26
N ARG A 4 2.79 0.98 31.42
CA ARG A 4 2.11 1.45 32.63
C ARG A 4 0.65 0.99 32.64
N LYS A 5 0.10 0.70 33.81
CA LYS A 5 -1.33 0.35 34.00
C LYS A 5 -2.21 1.57 33.66
N ALA A 6 -3.27 1.37 32.89
CA ALA A 6 -4.27 2.39 32.62
C ALA A 6 -5.20 2.60 33.84
N VAL A 7 -5.63 3.84 34.07
CA VAL A 7 -6.62 4.18 35.11
C VAL A 7 -8.02 3.94 34.57
N MET A 8 -8.85 3.24 35.33
CA MET A 8 -10.24 2.97 34.95
C MET A 8 -11.14 4.11 35.44
N ASP A 9 -11.30 5.14 34.60
CA ASP A 9 -12.17 6.29 34.86
C ASP A 9 -13.08 6.57 33.65
N ILE A 10 -14.13 7.37 33.88
CA ILE A 10 -15.14 7.69 32.86
C ILE A 10 -14.50 8.36 31.64
N THR A 11 -13.53 9.24 31.84
CA THR A 11 -12.85 9.97 30.75
C THR A 11 -12.11 9.01 29.83
N ASN A 12 -11.35 8.06 30.39
CA ASN A 12 -10.62 7.04 29.65
C ASN A 12 -11.57 6.10 28.91
N MET A 13 -12.66 5.68 29.55
CA MET A 13 -13.68 4.84 28.91
C MET A 13 -14.40 5.55 27.77
N VAL A 14 -14.82 6.80 27.96
CA VAL A 14 -15.47 7.63 26.91
C VAL A 14 -14.51 7.87 25.75
N ARG A 15 -13.25 8.22 26.03
CA ARG A 15 -12.22 8.40 24.99
C ARG A 15 -12.01 7.11 24.21
N ALA A 16 -11.89 5.97 24.88
CA ALA A 16 -11.71 4.67 24.24
C ALA A 16 -12.91 4.31 23.34
N SER A 17 -14.13 4.53 23.80
CA SER A 17 -15.36 4.32 23.03
C SER A 17 -15.42 5.26 21.82
N SER A 18 -15.12 6.55 22.00
CA SER A 18 -15.08 7.52 20.91
C SER A 18 -14.06 7.12 19.85
N MET A 19 -12.83 6.78 20.24
CA MET A 19 -11.80 6.31 19.31
C MET A 19 -12.22 5.04 18.57
N SER A 20 -12.91 4.13 19.25
CA SER A 20 -13.40 2.88 18.63
C SER A 20 -14.48 3.18 17.60
N ASN A 21 -15.41 4.09 17.90
CA ASN A 21 -16.43 4.52 16.95
C ASN A 21 -15.80 5.20 15.71
N HIS A 22 -14.82 6.09 15.91
CA HIS A 22 -14.09 6.71 14.80
C HIS A 22 -13.42 5.66 13.91
N ARG A 23 -12.78 4.63 14.49
CA ARG A 23 -12.16 3.54 13.71
C ARG A 23 -13.18 2.78 12.86
N CYS A 24 -14.37 2.48 13.42
CA CYS A 24 -15.45 1.85 12.67
C CYS A 24 -15.92 2.72 11.50
N GLN A 25 -16.15 4.01 11.75
CA GLN A 25 -16.56 4.96 10.72
C GLN A 25 -15.50 5.12 9.62
N ASP A 26 -14.23 5.23 10.01
CA ASP A 26 -13.12 5.35 9.06
C ASP A 26 -12.96 4.08 8.21
N LEU A 27 -13.18 2.90 8.79
CA LEU A 27 -13.15 1.64 8.05
C LEU A 27 -14.26 1.60 6.98
N VAL A 28 -15.49 2.01 7.33
CA VAL A 28 -16.61 2.08 6.37
C VAL A 28 -16.29 3.06 5.24
N LYS A 29 -15.83 4.27 5.58
CA LYS A 29 -15.44 5.28 4.57
C LYS A 29 -14.34 4.76 3.64
N ARG A 30 -13.35 4.03 4.15
CA ARG A 30 -12.29 3.41 3.34
C ARG A 30 -12.85 2.32 2.43
N ALA A 31 -13.76 1.48 2.95
CA ALA A 31 -14.41 0.44 2.16
C ALA A 31 -15.21 1.05 1.00
N GLU A 32 -15.95 2.13 1.24
CA GLU A 32 -16.67 2.87 0.20
C GLU A 32 -15.72 3.44 -0.87
N LYS A 33 -14.60 4.04 -0.47
CA LYS A 33 -13.56 4.52 -1.40
C LYS A 33 -12.98 3.39 -2.26
N VAL A 34 -12.69 2.24 -1.66
CA VAL A 34 -12.18 1.06 -2.38
C VAL A 34 -13.22 0.53 -3.37
N ALA A 35 -14.48 0.47 -2.96
CA ALA A 35 -15.58 -0.03 -3.77
C ALA A 35 -15.83 0.89 -4.99
N ASN A 36 -15.90 2.19 -4.77
CA ASN A 36 -16.21 3.19 -5.80
C ASN A 36 -14.99 3.64 -6.61
N ASP A 37 -13.77 3.36 -6.14
CA ASP A 37 -12.50 3.79 -6.73
C ASP A 37 -12.49 5.30 -7.02
N THR A 38 -12.86 6.12 -6.03
CA THR A 38 -13.06 7.57 -6.18
C THR A 38 -11.84 8.30 -6.72
N ASP A 39 -10.64 7.81 -6.40
CA ASP A 39 -9.36 8.44 -6.74
C ASP A 39 -8.64 7.71 -7.90
N LYS A 40 -9.39 7.01 -8.76
CA LYS A 40 -8.88 6.14 -9.84
C LYS A 40 -7.78 6.79 -10.69
N GLU A 41 -7.96 8.03 -11.12
CA GLU A 41 -6.97 8.72 -11.97
C GLU A 41 -5.63 8.89 -11.25
N SER A 42 -5.67 9.30 -9.97
CA SER A 42 -4.48 9.47 -9.15
C SER A 42 -3.79 8.12 -8.88
N ARG A 43 -4.58 7.08 -8.65
CA ARG A 43 -4.11 5.69 -8.45
C ARG A 43 -3.38 5.17 -9.66
N LEU A 44 -3.97 5.30 -10.85
CA LEU A 44 -3.39 4.85 -12.11
C LEU A 44 -2.14 5.65 -12.46
N LYS A 45 -2.14 6.98 -12.24
CA LYS A 45 -0.94 7.82 -12.41
C LYS A 45 0.22 7.38 -11.51
N ALA A 46 -0.08 6.96 -10.28
CA ALA A 46 0.90 6.41 -9.34
C ALA A 46 1.26 4.94 -9.61
N GLN A 47 0.61 4.29 -10.58
CA GLN A 47 0.77 2.88 -10.92
C GLN A 47 0.53 1.94 -9.71
N LEU A 48 -0.55 2.16 -8.97
CA LEU A 48 -0.91 1.37 -7.79
C LEU A 48 -2.20 0.57 -8.01
N CYS A 49 -2.28 -0.65 -7.45
CA CYS A 49 -3.56 -1.35 -7.35
C CYS A 49 -4.45 -0.73 -6.27
N LYS A 50 -5.76 -1.02 -6.31
CA LYS A 50 -6.74 -0.48 -5.34
C LYS A 50 -6.30 -0.71 -3.90
N ALA A 51 -5.87 -1.94 -3.57
CA ALA A 51 -5.39 -2.27 -2.23
C ALA A 51 -4.17 -1.40 -1.82
N CYS A 52 -3.18 -1.24 -2.69
CA CYS A 52 -1.97 -0.47 -2.36
C CYS A 52 -2.18 1.05 -2.30
N HIS A 53 -3.25 1.56 -2.92
CA HIS A 53 -3.58 2.98 -2.95
C HIS A 53 -4.45 3.40 -1.75
N TYR A 54 -5.47 2.62 -1.41
CA TYR A 54 -6.43 2.98 -0.36
C TYR A 54 -6.09 2.45 1.04
N PHE A 55 -5.16 1.49 1.16
CA PHE A 55 -4.69 1.01 2.46
C PHE A 55 -3.31 1.57 2.80
N ASP A 56 -3.16 1.92 4.07
CA ASP A 56 -1.91 2.43 4.61
C ASP A 56 -0.91 1.30 4.84
N ARG A 57 0.38 1.62 4.73
CA ARG A 57 1.47 0.77 5.20
C ARG A 57 2.31 1.54 6.19
N ILE A 58 2.82 0.85 7.19
CA ILE A 58 3.78 1.43 8.13
C ILE A 58 5.16 1.37 7.45
N GLY A 59 5.82 2.52 7.36
CA GLY A 59 7.19 2.65 6.87
C GLY A 59 8.02 3.43 7.88
N GLY A 60 9.26 2.98 8.09
CA GLY A 60 10.27 3.73 8.83
C GLY A 60 11.02 4.69 7.89
N GLN A 61 11.55 5.79 8.44
CA GLN A 61 12.45 6.68 7.72
C GLN A 61 13.82 6.01 7.59
N ALA A 62 14.21 5.65 6.37
CA ALA A 62 15.48 4.99 6.08
C ALA A 62 15.79 5.09 4.58
N PHE A 63 17.05 5.32 4.21
CA PHE A 63 17.48 5.14 2.83
C PHE A 63 17.58 3.65 2.52
N THR A 64 16.63 3.13 1.75
CA THR A 64 16.53 1.70 1.42
C THR A 64 16.80 1.52 -0.07
N MET A 65 17.81 0.73 -0.41
CA MET A 65 18.04 0.25 -1.77
C MET A 65 17.23 -1.01 -2.01
N ARG A 66 16.58 -1.12 -3.16
CA ARG A 66 15.86 -2.33 -3.54
C ARG A 66 15.92 -2.55 -5.06
N PRO A 67 16.32 -3.73 -5.54
CA PRO A 67 16.29 -4.05 -6.96
C PRO A 67 14.85 -4.25 -7.44
N CYS A 68 14.59 -3.82 -8.67
CA CYS A 68 13.33 -4.07 -9.36
C CYS A 68 13.13 -5.58 -9.60
N MET A 69 11.95 -6.10 -9.26
CA MET A 69 11.60 -7.52 -9.44
C MET A 69 11.60 -7.98 -10.91
N SER A 70 11.45 -7.06 -11.87
CA SER A 70 11.40 -7.41 -13.31
C SER A 70 12.72 -7.23 -14.02
N CYS A 71 13.43 -6.13 -13.82
CA CYS A 71 14.64 -5.79 -14.59
C CYS A 71 15.91 -5.66 -13.75
N GLY A 72 15.87 -5.99 -12.46
CA GLY A 72 17.03 -5.97 -11.58
C GLY A 72 17.55 -4.58 -11.19
N SER A 73 17.15 -3.50 -11.88
CA SER A 73 17.65 -2.14 -11.62
C SER A 73 17.51 -1.72 -10.16
N GLU A 74 18.59 -1.19 -9.57
CA GLU A 74 18.57 -0.70 -8.20
C GLU A 74 17.80 0.62 -8.08
N GLU A 75 16.80 0.63 -7.21
CA GLU A 75 16.03 1.82 -6.86
C GLU A 75 16.33 2.25 -5.42
N GLN A 76 16.44 3.56 -5.20
CA GLN A 76 16.64 4.13 -3.87
C GLN A 76 15.35 4.76 -3.35
N TYR A 77 14.99 4.44 -2.11
CA TYR A 77 13.82 4.98 -1.43
C TYR A 77 14.23 5.65 -0.11
N SER A 78 13.52 6.70 0.28
CA SER A 78 13.71 7.40 1.56
C SER A 78 12.96 6.77 2.74
N SER A 79 12.32 5.61 2.53
CA SER A 79 11.63 4.86 3.58
C SER A 79 11.83 3.36 3.40
N THR A 80 11.56 2.59 4.46
CA THR A 80 11.47 1.12 4.39
C THR A 80 10.21 0.64 3.65
N ALA A 81 9.27 1.55 3.37
CA ALA A 81 8.06 1.27 2.62
C ALA A 81 8.30 1.29 1.10
N THR A 82 9.20 0.43 0.62
CA THR A 82 9.69 0.41 -0.77
C THR A 82 8.72 -0.24 -1.75
N ASP A 83 8.84 0.14 -3.03
CA ASP A 83 8.11 -0.47 -4.15
C ASP A 83 8.89 -1.69 -4.69
N VAL A 84 8.20 -2.70 -5.27
CA VAL A 84 8.85 -3.93 -5.76
C VAL A 84 9.27 -3.86 -7.23
N LEU A 85 8.69 -2.94 -8.00
CA LEU A 85 9.01 -2.69 -9.40
C LEU A 85 9.37 -1.21 -9.58
N CYS A 86 10.29 -0.96 -10.51
CA CYS A 86 10.50 0.38 -11.04
C CYS A 86 9.26 0.83 -11.85
N MET A 87 9.13 2.14 -12.04
CA MET A 87 7.94 2.72 -12.69
C MET A 87 7.75 2.24 -14.14
N SER A 88 8.85 2.02 -14.87
CA SER A 88 8.80 1.55 -16.26
C SER A 88 8.25 0.13 -16.34
N CYS A 89 8.84 -0.82 -15.60
CA CYS A 89 8.38 -2.21 -15.62
C CYS A 89 6.95 -2.38 -15.09
N ALA A 90 6.55 -1.55 -14.12
CA ALA A 90 5.18 -1.55 -13.62
C ALA A 90 4.17 -1.09 -14.69
N LYS A 91 4.53 -0.10 -15.52
CA LYS A 91 3.70 0.35 -16.65
C LYS A 91 3.67 -0.69 -17.77
N ASP A 92 4.83 -1.21 -18.18
CA ASP A 92 4.94 -2.19 -19.26
C ASP A 92 4.12 -3.46 -18.96
N GLY A 93 4.07 -3.87 -17.70
CA GLY A 93 3.34 -5.07 -17.26
C GLY A 93 1.90 -4.84 -16.84
N ASP A 94 1.39 -3.60 -16.82
CA ASP A 94 0.14 -3.23 -16.14
C ASP A 94 0.04 -3.81 -14.72
N LEU A 95 1.14 -3.67 -13.98
CA LEU A 95 1.29 -4.15 -12.61
C LEU A 95 1.36 -2.98 -11.63
N CYS A 96 0.95 -3.22 -10.40
CA CYS A 96 1.17 -2.33 -9.28
C CYS A 96 2.67 -2.24 -9.00
N LYS A 97 3.25 -1.04 -9.08
CA LYS A 97 4.68 -0.84 -8.79
C LYS A 97 5.05 -1.28 -7.37
N ARG A 98 4.11 -1.12 -6.43
CA ARG A 98 4.33 -1.34 -5.00
C ARG A 98 4.37 -2.80 -4.59
N CYS A 99 3.44 -3.62 -5.09
CA CYS A 99 3.32 -5.02 -4.69
C CYS A 99 3.56 -6.03 -5.83
N GLY A 100 3.65 -5.58 -7.08
CA GLY A 100 3.84 -6.44 -8.25
C GLY A 100 2.58 -7.16 -8.71
N GLY A 101 1.46 -7.04 -8.00
CA GLY A 101 0.17 -7.61 -8.41
C GLY A 101 -0.46 -6.88 -9.60
N ASP A 102 -1.47 -7.48 -10.21
CA ASP A 102 -2.24 -6.85 -11.29
C ASP A 102 -2.85 -5.51 -10.84
N LEU A 103 -2.77 -4.49 -11.69
CA LEU A 103 -3.21 -3.14 -11.37
C LEU A 103 -4.71 -3.06 -11.03
N GLU A 104 -5.51 -3.93 -11.62
CA GLU A 104 -6.96 -4.05 -11.41
C GLU A 104 -7.33 -5.30 -10.58
N MET A 105 -6.36 -5.90 -9.88
CA MET A 105 -6.52 -7.07 -9.01
C MET A 105 -7.06 -8.33 -9.72
N ARG A 106 -6.79 -8.48 -11.02
CA ARG A 106 -7.18 -9.66 -11.81
C ARG A 106 -6.22 -10.82 -11.52
N ALA A 107 -6.70 -11.85 -10.82
CA ALA A 107 -5.87 -13.02 -10.48
C ALA A 107 -5.56 -13.94 -11.68
N LYS A 108 -6.44 -13.97 -12.69
CA LYS A 108 -6.30 -14.86 -13.86
C LYS A 108 -6.01 -14.02 -15.11
N ARG A 109 -4.74 -13.69 -15.34
CA ARG A 109 -4.28 -13.13 -16.62
C ARG A 109 -3.90 -14.27 -17.55
N ARG A 110 -4.25 -14.16 -18.84
CA ARG A 110 -3.83 -15.14 -19.85
C ARG A 110 -2.31 -15.10 -20.08
N THR A 111 -1.73 -13.90 -19.98
CA THR A 111 -0.32 -13.63 -20.23
C THR A 111 0.25 -12.82 -19.09
N TRP A 112 1.14 -13.41 -18.30
CA TRP A 112 1.90 -12.69 -17.26
C TRP A 112 3.22 -12.17 -17.83
N PRO A 113 3.60 -10.91 -17.54
CA PRO A 113 4.88 -10.37 -17.95
C PRO A 113 6.02 -11.19 -17.34
N GLN A 114 7.05 -11.42 -18.14
CA GLN A 114 8.25 -12.15 -17.73
C GLN A 114 9.32 -11.16 -17.22
N PRO A 115 10.26 -11.60 -16.37
CA PRO A 115 11.43 -10.82 -16.04
C PRO A 115 12.19 -10.42 -17.31
N LYS A 116 12.69 -9.19 -17.36
CA LYS A 116 13.62 -8.74 -18.41
C LYS A 116 14.97 -9.38 -18.06
N ALA A 117 15.60 -10.07 -19.01
CA ALA A 117 16.90 -10.67 -18.79
C ALA A 117 17.90 -9.61 -18.29
N ASP A 118 18.65 -9.95 -17.25
CA ASP A 118 19.73 -9.11 -16.74
C ASP A 118 20.76 -8.91 -17.86
N PHE A 119 21.04 -7.64 -18.20
CA PHE A 119 22.16 -7.27 -19.07
C PHE A 119 23.42 -7.04 -18.25
#